data_AF-U2G7P8-F1
#
_entry.id   AF-U2G7P8-F1
#
_cell.length_a   1.000
_cell.length_b   1.000
_cell.length_c   1.000
_cell.angle_alpha   90.00
_cell.angle_beta   90.00
_cell.angle_gamma   90.00
#
_symmetry.space_group_name_H-M   'P 1'
#
loop_
_entity.id
_entity.type
_entity.pdbx_description
1 polymer ?
#
loop_
_entity_poly.entity_id
_entity_poly.type
_entity_poly.pdbx_seq_one_letter_code
_entity_poly.pdbx_strand_id
1 'polypeptide(L)'
;MAANYLHGVETIEKETGSRPVKVVKSAVIGLIGTAPIGPVNTPVQSLSDVDAAQFGPQLTGFTIPQALDAVYDYGSGTVIVINVLDPNVHKSNAASEPITFDAATGRAKLAHPAAANLVLKNDSGSATYAEGTDYAVDLINGVITRIKTGTIPAGAATAKATYDYADPTKVTAADIIGAVNAAGMRTGMKALKDTYNLYGYFSKILIAPAYCTQNSVAVELEAMAVQLGAIAYIDAPIGTTLAQALAGRGPAGTINFNTSSDRVRLCYPHVKVYDTATNAERLEPLSSRAAGLRARVDLDKGYWWSSSNQQLVGVTGVERPLSAMIDDPQSDVNMLNEQGITTVFSSYGSGLRLWGNRTAAWPTVTKMRNFENVRRTGDVINESIRYFSLQFTDMPIDQGLIDSLVESVNGFGRKLIGDGALLGFKAWFDPARNPKEELAAGHLLISYKYTVPPPLERLTYETEITDEYLLTLKGGN
;
A
#
# COMPACT_ATOMS: atom_id res chain seq x y z
N MET A 1 39.34 0.56 33.20
CA MET A 1 40.72 0.99 33.49
C MET A 1 41.64 -0.07 32.91
N ALA A 2 42.49 0.29 31.94
CA ALA A 2 43.58 -0.58 31.50
C ALA A 2 44.54 -0.82 32.67
N ALA A 3 45.15 -2.01 32.75
CA ALA A 3 46.08 -2.34 33.83
C ALA A 3 47.29 -1.37 33.81
N ASN A 4 47.74 -0.95 34.99
CA ASN A 4 48.79 0.08 35.15
C ASN A 4 50.19 -0.38 34.64
N TYR A 5 50.34 -1.66 34.28
CA TYR A 5 51.55 -2.20 33.66
C TYR A 5 51.20 -3.38 32.74
N LEU A 6 51.60 -3.29 31.47
CA LEU A 6 51.56 -4.36 30.48
C LEU A 6 52.96 -4.51 29.87
N HIS A 7 53.49 -5.73 29.86
CA HIS A 7 54.69 -6.09 29.10
C HIS A 7 54.28 -6.86 27.85
N GLY A 8 53.92 -6.15 26.78
CA GLY A 8 53.40 -6.69 25.53
C GLY A 8 52.74 -5.61 24.65
N VAL A 9 52.13 -5.99 23.53
CA VAL A 9 51.33 -5.10 22.68
C VAL A 9 49.86 -5.35 22.96
N GLU A 10 49.11 -4.32 23.32
CA GLU A 10 47.66 -4.35 23.44
C GLU A 10 47.05 -3.45 22.39
N THR A 11 46.08 -3.98 21.65
CA THR A 11 45.21 -3.19 20.80
C THR A 11 43.93 -2.95 21.58
N ILE A 12 43.76 -1.73 22.08
CA ILE A 12 42.47 -1.28 22.62
C ILE A 12 41.69 -0.68 21.46
N GLU A 13 40.64 -1.36 21.04
CA GLU A 13 39.69 -0.80 20.08
C GLU A 13 38.89 0.30 20.79
N LYS A 14 39.29 1.55 20.57
CA LYS A 14 38.50 2.72 20.95
C LYS A 14 37.57 3.06 19.81
N GLU A 15 36.30 2.67 19.93
CA GLU A 15 35.26 3.23 19.09
C GLU A 15 35.01 4.69 19.48
N THR A 16 35.59 5.63 18.74
CA THR A 16 35.27 7.06 18.84
C THR A 16 34.68 7.55 17.53
N GLY A 17 33.45 8.08 17.57
CA GLY A 17 32.79 8.68 16.43
C GLY A 17 31.28 8.86 16.64
N SER A 18 30.71 9.88 16.00
CA SER A 18 29.24 10.00 15.91
C SER A 18 28.70 8.81 15.11
N ARG A 19 27.78 8.06 15.71
CA ARG A 19 27.08 6.97 15.03
C ARG A 19 25.96 7.57 14.18
N PRO A 20 25.90 7.33 12.86
CA PRO A 20 24.89 7.95 12.02
C PRO A 20 23.51 7.31 12.25
N VAL A 21 22.49 8.15 12.33
CA VAL A 21 21.08 7.71 12.28
C VAL A 21 20.82 7.08 10.91
N LYS A 22 20.31 5.84 10.89
CA LYS A 22 19.90 5.15 9.66
C LYS A 22 18.43 5.44 9.37
N VAL A 23 18.13 5.71 8.10
CA VAL A 23 16.77 5.95 7.61
C VAL A 23 15.99 4.64 7.61
N VAL A 24 14.76 4.64 8.14
CA VAL A 24 13.85 3.49 8.07
C VAL A 24 13.29 3.27 6.67
N LYS A 25 12.89 2.03 6.36
CA LYS A 25 12.25 1.72 5.07
C LYS A 25 10.91 2.46 4.95
N SER A 26 10.74 3.25 3.88
CA SER A 26 9.50 4.00 3.61
C SER A 26 8.59 3.33 2.55
N ALA A 27 9.17 2.53 1.65
CA ALA A 27 8.50 1.86 0.54
C ALA A 27 8.02 0.43 0.90
N VAL A 28 7.34 0.29 2.04
CA VAL A 28 6.77 -0.99 2.50
C VAL A 28 5.26 -0.92 2.49
N ILE A 29 4.62 -1.79 1.72
CA ILE A 29 3.17 -1.85 1.55
C ILE A 29 2.62 -2.97 2.44
N GLY A 30 1.61 -2.69 3.26
CA GLY A 30 0.79 -3.68 3.94
C GLY A 30 -0.47 -3.93 3.13
N LEU A 31 -0.59 -5.12 2.56
CA LEU A 31 -1.71 -5.56 1.74
C LEU A 31 -2.57 -6.55 2.54
N ILE A 32 -3.82 -6.17 2.79
CA ILE A 32 -4.82 -7.04 3.44
C ILE A 32 -5.89 -7.38 2.40
N GLY A 33 -6.21 -8.66 2.28
CA GLY A 33 -7.24 -9.10 1.33
C GLY A 33 -7.41 -10.60 1.31
N THR A 34 -7.88 -11.09 0.18
CA THR A 34 -8.20 -12.50 -0.03
C THR A 34 -7.34 -13.10 -1.13
N ALA A 35 -6.78 -14.27 -0.86
CA ALA A 35 -6.03 -15.08 -1.80
C ALA A 35 -6.62 -16.50 -1.85
N PRO A 36 -6.61 -17.17 -3.01
CA PRO A 36 -7.08 -18.55 -3.15
C PRO A 36 -6.24 -19.55 -2.38
N ILE A 37 -4.94 -19.27 -2.22
CA ILE A 37 -3.99 -20.10 -1.49
C ILE A 37 -3.03 -19.24 -0.66
N GLY A 38 -2.25 -19.89 0.20
CA GLY A 38 -1.21 -19.26 1.01
C GLY A 38 -1.55 -19.17 2.49
N PRO A 39 -0.60 -18.70 3.32
CA PRO A 39 -0.77 -18.66 4.77
C PRO A 39 -1.92 -17.74 5.21
N VAL A 40 -2.83 -18.26 6.02
CA VAL A 40 -4.01 -17.54 6.52
C VAL A 40 -3.63 -16.75 7.77
N ASN A 41 -4.07 -15.50 7.84
CA ASN A 41 -3.89 -14.57 8.97
C ASN A 41 -2.43 -14.42 9.47
N THR A 42 -1.47 -14.76 8.62
CA THR A 42 -0.05 -14.69 8.93
C THR A 42 0.58 -13.65 8.01
N PRO A 43 1.28 -12.62 8.53
CA PRO A 43 2.01 -11.68 7.70
C PRO A 43 3.12 -12.42 6.94
N VAL A 44 3.11 -12.31 5.62
CA VAL A 44 4.11 -12.91 4.74
C VAL A 44 4.72 -11.83 3.86
N GLN A 45 6.04 -11.76 3.84
CA GLN A 45 6.78 -10.86 2.97
C GLN A 45 6.82 -11.42 1.53
N SER A 46 6.47 -10.58 0.57
CA SER A 46 6.62 -10.79 -0.86
C SER A 46 7.53 -9.69 -1.41
N LEU A 47 8.56 -10.09 -2.16
CA LEU A 47 9.56 -9.19 -2.74
C LEU A 47 9.56 -9.18 -4.28
N SER A 48 8.90 -10.17 -4.88
CA SER A 48 8.91 -10.40 -6.32
C SER A 48 7.63 -11.11 -6.77
N ASP A 49 7.41 -11.15 -8.09
CA ASP A 49 6.32 -11.92 -8.71
C ASP A 49 6.43 -13.42 -8.42
N VAL A 50 7.66 -13.93 -8.23
CA VAL A 50 7.89 -15.33 -7.85
C VAL A 50 7.35 -15.61 -6.45
N ASP A 51 7.59 -14.69 -5.50
CA ASP A 51 7.03 -14.80 -4.17
C ASP A 51 5.50 -14.56 -4.18
N ALA A 52 5.01 -13.74 -5.10
CA ALA A 52 3.57 -13.48 -5.25
C ALA A 52 2.80 -14.74 -5.66
N ALA A 53 3.41 -15.63 -6.43
CA ALA A 53 2.81 -16.88 -6.89
C ALA A 53 2.35 -17.80 -5.72
N GLN A 54 2.91 -17.63 -4.52
CA GLN A 54 2.46 -18.38 -3.32
C GLN A 54 1.01 -18.07 -2.91
N PHE A 55 0.48 -16.92 -3.36
CA PHE A 55 -0.90 -16.50 -3.13
C PHE A 55 -1.84 -16.94 -4.27
N GLY A 56 -1.32 -17.62 -5.28
CA GLY A 56 -2.08 -18.17 -6.39
C GLY A 56 -2.34 -17.20 -7.54
N PRO A 57 -3.03 -17.66 -8.59
CA PRO A 57 -3.28 -16.89 -9.80
C PRO A 57 -4.35 -15.81 -9.58
N GLN A 58 -4.43 -14.87 -10.53
CA GLN A 58 -5.51 -13.88 -10.56
C GLN A 58 -6.84 -14.56 -10.88
N LEU A 59 -7.67 -14.72 -9.85
CA LEU A 59 -9.01 -15.31 -9.95
C LEU A 59 -10.06 -14.26 -9.58
N THR A 60 -11.25 -14.35 -10.16
CA THR A 60 -12.36 -13.43 -9.89
C THR A 60 -12.74 -13.48 -8.41
N GLY A 61 -12.87 -12.31 -7.78
CA GLY A 61 -13.24 -12.16 -6.37
C GLY A 61 -12.07 -12.18 -5.38
N PHE A 62 -10.87 -12.62 -5.79
CA PHE A 62 -9.68 -12.60 -4.95
C PHE A 62 -8.87 -11.32 -5.18
N THR A 63 -8.57 -10.59 -4.11
CA THR A 63 -8.00 -9.25 -4.22
C THR A 63 -6.48 -9.20 -4.13
N ILE A 64 -5.84 -10.16 -3.43
CA ILE A 64 -4.40 -10.15 -3.19
C ILE A 64 -3.59 -10.37 -4.49
N PRO A 65 -3.85 -11.42 -5.30
CA PRO A 65 -3.06 -11.64 -6.51
C PRO A 65 -3.11 -10.45 -7.48
N GLN A 66 -4.29 -9.82 -7.61
CA GLN A 66 -4.51 -8.65 -8.45
C GLN A 66 -3.76 -7.42 -7.92
N ALA A 67 -3.78 -7.21 -6.60
CA ALA A 67 -3.07 -6.09 -5.99
C ALA A 67 -1.55 -6.24 -6.02
N LEU A 68 -1.04 -7.48 -5.91
CA LEU A 68 0.40 -7.76 -6.04
C LEU A 68 0.89 -7.47 -7.46
N ASP A 69 0.18 -7.97 -8.47
CA ASP A 69 0.46 -7.66 -9.88
C ASP A 69 0.46 -6.14 -10.14
N ALA A 70 -0.56 -5.44 -9.63
CA ALA A 70 -0.65 -3.99 -9.73
C ALA A 70 0.50 -3.22 -9.06
N VAL A 71 1.09 -3.78 -8.00
CA VAL A 71 2.26 -3.20 -7.32
C VAL A 71 3.54 -3.53 -8.07
N TYR A 72 3.71 -4.76 -8.53
CA TYR A 72 4.93 -5.23 -9.20
C TYR A 72 5.07 -4.75 -10.64
N ASP A 73 4.00 -4.29 -11.30
CA ASP A 73 4.07 -3.53 -12.55
C ASP A 73 4.94 -2.27 -12.46
N TYR A 74 5.20 -1.76 -11.25
CA TYR A 74 6.11 -0.65 -11.01
C TYR A 74 7.57 -1.08 -10.82
N GLY A 75 7.86 -2.39 -10.87
CA GLY A 75 9.20 -3.00 -10.85
C GLY A 75 9.86 -3.11 -9.48
N SER A 76 9.23 -2.60 -8.41
CA SER A 76 9.81 -2.63 -7.08
C SER A 76 8.75 -2.40 -5.99
N GLY A 77 8.74 -3.24 -4.96
CA GLY A 77 7.92 -3.01 -3.76
C GLY A 77 8.14 -4.12 -2.73
N THR A 78 8.42 -3.76 -1.48
CA THR A 78 8.31 -4.74 -0.38
C THR A 78 6.85 -4.78 0.04
N VAL A 79 6.19 -5.91 -0.19
CA VAL A 79 4.77 -6.08 0.20
C VAL A 79 4.69 -7.08 1.33
N ILE A 80 4.07 -6.68 2.44
CA ILE A 80 3.65 -7.58 3.49
C ILE A 80 2.19 -7.93 3.24
N VAL A 81 1.94 -9.19 2.92
CA VAL A 81 0.63 -9.72 2.55
C VAL A 81 0.02 -10.41 3.75
N ILE A 82 -1.25 -10.13 4.02
CA ILE A 82 -2.07 -10.82 5.02
C ILE A 82 -3.31 -11.35 4.31
N ASN A 83 -3.35 -12.66 4.05
CA ASN A 83 -4.52 -13.34 3.52
C ASN A 83 -5.50 -13.65 4.65
N VAL A 84 -6.71 -13.12 4.58
CA VAL A 84 -7.75 -13.40 5.60
C VAL A 84 -8.65 -14.57 5.22
N LEU A 85 -8.62 -15.02 3.96
CA LEU A 85 -9.47 -16.08 3.49
C LEU A 85 -8.94 -17.43 4.00
N ASP A 86 -9.64 -18.01 4.99
CA ASP A 86 -9.50 -19.41 5.37
C ASP A 86 -10.35 -20.34 4.49
N PRO A 87 -9.75 -21.26 3.69
CA PRO A 87 -10.49 -22.21 2.86
C PRO A 87 -11.36 -23.20 3.66
N ASN A 88 -11.11 -23.39 4.96
CA ASN A 88 -11.92 -24.27 5.80
C ASN A 88 -13.21 -23.60 6.30
N VAL A 89 -13.18 -22.27 6.44
CA VAL A 89 -14.28 -21.47 7.00
C VAL A 89 -15.06 -20.77 5.89
N HIS A 90 -14.36 -20.09 4.97
CA HIS A 90 -14.93 -19.33 3.87
C HIS A 90 -15.10 -20.21 2.63
N LYS A 91 -15.91 -21.27 2.76
CA LYS A 91 -16.19 -22.17 1.65
C LYS A 91 -17.67 -22.25 1.32
N SER A 92 -17.92 -22.48 0.04
CA SER A 92 -19.24 -22.81 -0.51
C SER A 92 -19.14 -24.13 -1.27
N ASN A 93 -20.26 -24.83 -1.42
CA ASN A 93 -20.31 -26.12 -2.10
C ASN A 93 -20.99 -25.96 -3.46
N ALA A 94 -20.33 -26.41 -4.52
CA ALA A 94 -20.92 -26.58 -5.84
C ALA A 94 -21.37 -28.04 -5.97
N ALA A 95 -22.69 -28.27 -6.03
CA ALA A 95 -23.27 -29.60 -6.08
C ALA A 95 -23.73 -29.97 -7.50
N SER A 96 -23.22 -31.09 -8.03
CA SER A 96 -23.64 -31.65 -9.33
C SER A 96 -23.55 -30.67 -10.50
N GLU A 97 -22.49 -29.87 -10.55
CA GLU A 97 -22.23 -28.95 -11.65
C GLU A 97 -21.98 -29.74 -12.94
N PRO A 98 -22.73 -29.48 -14.02
CA PRO A 98 -22.48 -30.11 -15.31
C PRO A 98 -21.21 -29.54 -15.94
N ILE A 99 -20.22 -30.40 -16.20
CA ILE A 99 -19.00 -30.04 -16.92
C ILE A 99 -18.96 -30.76 -18.26
N THR A 100 -18.47 -30.07 -19.29
CA THR A 100 -18.24 -30.64 -20.62
C THR A 100 -16.76 -30.57 -20.94
N PHE A 101 -16.17 -31.69 -21.33
CA PHE A 101 -14.78 -31.74 -21.78
C PHE A 101 -14.67 -31.21 -23.20
N ASP A 102 -13.69 -30.34 -23.45
CA ASP A 102 -13.37 -29.87 -24.79
C ASP A 102 -12.84 -31.03 -25.64
N ALA A 103 -13.41 -31.20 -26.84
CA ALA A 103 -13.13 -32.35 -27.70
C ALA A 103 -11.69 -32.35 -28.26
N ALA A 104 -11.04 -31.19 -28.37
CA ALA A 104 -9.71 -31.05 -28.93
C ALA A 104 -8.61 -31.21 -27.87
N THR A 105 -8.83 -30.66 -26.67
CA THR A 105 -7.84 -30.58 -25.59
C THR A 105 -8.08 -31.59 -24.46
N GLY A 106 -9.29 -32.17 -24.38
CA GLY A 106 -9.69 -33.06 -23.29
C GLY A 106 -9.75 -32.37 -21.92
N ARG A 107 -9.88 -31.03 -21.91
CA ARG A 107 -9.93 -30.21 -20.70
C ARG A 107 -11.35 -29.74 -20.42
N ALA A 108 -11.73 -29.70 -19.17
CA ALA A 108 -12.94 -29.05 -18.67
C ALA A 108 -12.55 -28.01 -17.61
N LYS A 109 -13.35 -26.96 -17.47
CA LYS A 109 -13.15 -25.90 -16.47
C LYS A 109 -14.33 -25.88 -15.51
N LEU A 110 -14.03 -25.87 -14.22
CA LEU A 110 -15.02 -25.65 -13.16
C LEU A 110 -15.52 -24.20 -13.20
N ALA A 111 -16.79 -23.99 -12.86
CA ALA A 111 -17.36 -22.65 -12.73
C ALA A 111 -16.65 -21.83 -11.64
N HIS A 112 -16.26 -22.49 -10.54
CA HIS A 112 -15.56 -21.87 -9.42
C HIS A 112 -14.14 -22.45 -9.27
N PRO A 113 -13.08 -21.63 -9.44
CA PRO A 113 -11.70 -22.02 -9.18
C PRO A 113 -11.41 -22.07 -7.66
N ALA A 114 -10.19 -22.40 -7.26
CA ALA A 114 -9.81 -22.63 -5.85
C ALA A 114 -10.70 -23.69 -5.17
N ALA A 115 -10.87 -24.81 -5.87
CA ALA A 115 -11.67 -25.96 -5.44
C ALA A 115 -10.92 -26.86 -4.44
N ALA A 116 -11.68 -27.62 -3.67
CA ALA A 116 -11.23 -28.66 -2.76
C ALA A 116 -12.26 -29.80 -2.76
N ASN A 117 -11.85 -31.00 -2.34
CA ASN A 117 -12.73 -32.16 -2.21
C ASN A 117 -13.53 -32.49 -3.50
N LEU A 118 -12.90 -32.37 -4.68
CA LEU A 118 -13.56 -32.63 -5.95
C LEU A 118 -13.93 -34.11 -6.11
N VAL A 119 -15.20 -34.35 -6.38
CA VAL A 119 -15.75 -35.64 -6.78
C VAL A 119 -16.36 -35.50 -8.16
N LEU A 120 -15.81 -36.23 -9.13
CA LEU A 120 -16.32 -36.25 -10.49
C LEU A 120 -17.14 -37.52 -10.74
N LYS A 121 -18.36 -37.36 -11.26
CA LYS A 121 -19.25 -38.46 -11.63
C LYS A 121 -19.61 -38.41 -13.11
N ASN A 122 -20.03 -39.54 -13.67
CA ASN A 122 -20.64 -39.57 -14.99
C ASN A 122 -21.93 -38.72 -15.03
N ASP A 123 -22.42 -38.40 -16.23
CA ASP A 123 -23.61 -37.57 -16.41
C ASP A 123 -24.87 -38.14 -15.69
N SER A 124 -24.96 -39.46 -15.62
CA SER A 124 -26.03 -40.16 -14.89
C SER A 124 -25.88 -40.10 -13.35
N GLY A 125 -24.75 -39.64 -12.82
CA GLY A 125 -24.45 -39.56 -11.38
C GLY A 125 -24.20 -40.91 -10.70
N SER A 126 -24.09 -41.99 -11.47
CA SER A 126 -24.02 -43.38 -10.99
C SER A 126 -22.60 -43.91 -10.82
N ALA A 127 -21.64 -43.46 -11.64
CA ALA A 127 -20.23 -43.87 -11.56
C ALA A 127 -19.35 -42.69 -11.16
N THR A 128 -18.42 -42.92 -10.25
CA THR A 128 -17.44 -41.91 -9.81
C THR A 128 -16.12 -42.16 -10.53
N TYR A 129 -15.55 -41.14 -11.15
CA TYR A 129 -14.24 -41.19 -11.78
C TYR A 129 -13.14 -40.99 -10.73
N ALA A 130 -12.00 -41.67 -10.91
CA ALA A 130 -10.87 -41.61 -10.00
C ALA A 130 -9.78 -40.62 -10.49
N GLU A 131 -9.37 -39.72 -9.61
CA GLU A 131 -8.23 -38.84 -9.85
C GLU A 131 -6.93 -39.65 -10.05
N GLY A 132 -6.09 -39.23 -11.00
CA GLY A 132 -4.84 -39.90 -11.37
C GLY A 132 -5.02 -41.11 -12.30
N THR A 133 -6.23 -41.68 -12.39
CA THR A 133 -6.55 -42.78 -13.32
C THR A 133 -7.39 -42.29 -14.50
N ASP A 134 -8.47 -41.58 -14.19
CA ASP A 134 -9.45 -41.11 -15.18
C ASP A 134 -9.21 -39.64 -15.58
N TYR A 135 -8.83 -38.81 -14.63
CA TYR A 135 -8.55 -37.40 -14.83
C TYR A 135 -7.42 -36.91 -13.92
N ALA A 136 -6.74 -35.85 -14.35
CA ALA A 136 -5.88 -35.02 -13.51
C ALA A 136 -6.59 -33.68 -13.28
N VAL A 137 -6.43 -33.08 -12.10
CA VAL A 137 -7.05 -31.80 -11.77
C VAL A 137 -6.02 -30.80 -11.26
N ASP A 138 -6.14 -29.56 -11.74
CA ASP A 138 -5.57 -28.38 -11.11
C ASP A 138 -6.69 -27.70 -10.33
N LEU A 139 -6.73 -27.96 -9.02
CA LEU A 139 -7.78 -27.47 -8.13
C LEU A 139 -7.75 -25.94 -7.97
N ILE A 140 -6.57 -25.32 -8.12
CA ILE A 140 -6.41 -23.88 -7.96
C ILE A 140 -7.02 -23.16 -9.16
N ASN A 141 -6.66 -23.58 -10.37
CA ASN A 141 -7.21 -23.00 -11.61
C ASN A 141 -8.60 -23.56 -11.99
N GLY A 142 -9.04 -24.63 -11.29
CA GLY A 142 -10.30 -25.32 -11.58
C GLY A 142 -10.28 -26.05 -12.94
N VAL A 143 -9.12 -26.53 -13.39
CA VAL A 143 -8.98 -27.20 -14.70
C VAL A 143 -8.88 -28.70 -14.51
N ILE A 144 -9.78 -29.44 -15.13
CA ILE A 144 -9.78 -30.91 -15.15
C ILE A 144 -9.29 -31.37 -16.52
N THR A 145 -8.24 -32.17 -16.55
CA THR A 145 -7.69 -32.76 -17.78
C THR A 145 -7.96 -34.26 -17.78
N ARG A 146 -8.63 -34.74 -18.82
CA ARG A 146 -8.86 -36.18 -19.02
C ARG A 146 -7.54 -36.91 -19.24
N ILE A 147 -7.37 -38.07 -18.61
CA ILE A 147 -6.27 -39.00 -18.90
C ILE A 147 -6.72 -39.92 -20.03
N LYS A 148 -5.91 -40.02 -21.10
CA LYS A 148 -6.29 -40.75 -22.33
C LYS A 148 -6.56 -42.25 -22.11
N THR A 149 -5.94 -42.84 -21.10
CA THR A 149 -6.12 -44.25 -20.71
C THR A 149 -7.28 -44.47 -19.73
N GLY A 150 -7.95 -43.39 -19.32
CA GLY A 150 -9.05 -43.42 -18.36
C GLY A 150 -10.40 -43.84 -18.95
N THR A 151 -11.38 -44.02 -18.07
CA THR A 151 -12.76 -44.44 -18.39
C THR A 151 -13.67 -43.32 -18.85
N ILE A 152 -13.25 -42.05 -18.71
CA ILE A 152 -13.98 -40.90 -19.28
C ILE A 152 -13.95 -41.07 -20.81
N PRO A 153 -15.08 -40.96 -21.53
CA PRO A 153 -15.12 -41.07 -22.99
C PRO A 153 -14.30 -39.99 -23.71
N ALA A 154 -13.85 -40.29 -24.93
CA ALA A 154 -13.21 -39.30 -25.81
C ALA A 154 -14.25 -38.43 -26.53
N GLY A 155 -13.90 -37.17 -26.80
CA GLY A 155 -14.80 -36.17 -27.39
C GLY A 155 -15.46 -35.28 -26.34
N ALA A 156 -16.59 -34.67 -26.69
CA ALA A 156 -17.35 -33.77 -25.82
C ALA A 156 -18.12 -34.52 -24.71
N ALA A 157 -17.40 -35.27 -23.88
CA ALA A 157 -17.98 -36.03 -22.78
C ALA A 157 -18.52 -35.08 -21.70
N THR A 158 -19.69 -35.42 -21.15
CA THR A 158 -20.31 -34.71 -20.03
C THR A 158 -20.08 -35.47 -18.73
N ALA A 159 -19.82 -34.73 -17.65
CA ALA A 159 -19.65 -35.25 -16.31
C ALA A 159 -20.27 -34.27 -15.30
N LYS A 160 -20.50 -34.74 -14.08
CA LYS A 160 -21.01 -33.91 -12.97
C LYS A 160 -19.93 -33.78 -11.90
N ALA A 161 -19.53 -32.54 -11.62
CA ALA A 161 -18.56 -32.22 -10.59
C ALA A 161 -19.28 -31.78 -9.31
N THR A 162 -18.89 -32.35 -8.17
CA THR A 162 -19.27 -31.86 -6.85
C THR A 162 -18.00 -31.51 -6.11
N TYR A 163 -17.88 -30.28 -5.61
CA TYR A 163 -16.66 -29.81 -4.94
C TYR A 163 -16.97 -28.67 -3.96
N ASP A 164 -16.10 -28.51 -2.97
CA ASP A 164 -16.05 -27.31 -2.15
C ASP A 164 -15.16 -26.29 -2.86
N TYR A 165 -15.42 -24.99 -2.73
CA TYR A 165 -14.52 -23.95 -3.22
C TYR A 165 -14.38 -22.82 -2.21
N ALA A 166 -13.20 -22.20 -2.20
CA ALA A 166 -12.94 -20.98 -1.45
C ALA A 166 -13.81 -19.85 -2.01
N ASP A 167 -14.69 -19.29 -1.18
CA ASP A 167 -15.67 -18.28 -1.56
C ASP A 167 -15.34 -16.92 -0.91
N PRO A 168 -14.73 -15.97 -1.65
CA PRO A 168 -14.41 -14.64 -1.13
C PRO A 168 -15.62 -13.85 -0.66
N THR A 169 -16.83 -14.17 -1.13
CA THR A 169 -18.05 -13.47 -0.72
C THR A 169 -18.46 -13.77 0.72
N LYS A 170 -17.92 -14.86 1.30
CA LYS A 170 -18.12 -15.23 2.71
C LYS A 170 -17.22 -14.45 3.67
N VAL A 171 -16.17 -13.79 3.16
CA VAL A 171 -15.26 -13.00 3.97
C VAL A 171 -15.96 -11.72 4.42
N THR A 172 -16.06 -11.54 5.74
CA THR A 172 -16.75 -10.39 6.33
C THR A 172 -15.78 -9.24 6.63
N ALA A 173 -16.33 -8.05 6.92
CA ALA A 173 -15.55 -6.93 7.43
C ALA A 173 -14.76 -7.29 8.71
N ALA A 174 -15.33 -8.15 9.56
CA ALA A 174 -14.71 -8.56 10.82
C ALA A 174 -13.44 -9.41 10.58
N ASP A 175 -13.42 -10.24 9.54
CA ASP A 175 -12.25 -11.05 9.17
C ASP A 175 -11.12 -10.16 8.65
N ILE A 176 -11.45 -9.13 7.86
CA ILE A 176 -10.47 -8.14 7.35
C ILE A 176 -9.89 -7.29 8.48
N ILE A 177 -10.75 -6.75 9.36
CA ILE A 177 -10.31 -5.97 10.53
C ILE A 177 -9.47 -6.86 11.46
N GLY A 178 -9.94 -8.08 11.67
CA GLY A 178 -9.33 -9.08 12.51
C GLY A 178 -9.47 -8.80 14.00
N ALA A 179 -9.10 -9.80 14.79
CA ALA A 179 -9.11 -9.76 16.25
C ALA A 179 -7.84 -10.38 16.84
N VAL A 180 -7.67 -10.24 18.15
CA VAL A 180 -6.72 -11.05 18.92
C VAL A 180 -7.47 -12.29 19.38
N ASN A 181 -7.02 -13.47 18.96
CA ASN A 181 -7.66 -14.71 19.37
C ASN A 181 -7.27 -15.09 20.81
N ALA A 182 -7.89 -16.14 21.36
CA ALA A 182 -7.61 -16.60 22.72
C ALA A 182 -6.15 -17.04 22.95
N ALA A 183 -5.43 -17.41 21.88
CA ALA A 183 -4.01 -17.74 21.93
C ALA A 183 -3.09 -16.51 21.85
N GLY A 184 -3.65 -15.30 21.81
CA GLY A 184 -2.90 -14.04 21.69
C GLY A 184 -2.42 -13.73 20.27
N MET A 185 -2.75 -14.56 19.27
CA MET A 185 -2.37 -14.31 17.88
C MET A 185 -3.30 -13.25 17.27
N ARG A 186 -2.71 -12.31 16.56
CA ARG A 186 -3.42 -11.26 15.84
C ARG A 186 -3.82 -11.77 14.47
N THR A 187 -5.04 -11.47 14.06
CA THR A 187 -5.59 -11.84 12.75
C THR A 187 -5.94 -10.60 11.95
N GLY A 188 -6.19 -10.76 10.65
CA GLY A 188 -6.52 -9.66 9.74
C GLY A 188 -5.54 -8.49 9.83
N MET A 189 -6.06 -7.28 9.75
CA MET A 189 -5.26 -6.05 9.81
C MET A 189 -4.49 -5.89 11.12
N LYS A 190 -4.95 -6.46 12.24
CA LYS A 190 -4.22 -6.39 13.52
C LYS A 190 -2.86 -7.08 13.46
N ALA A 191 -2.69 -8.06 12.58
CA ALA A 191 -1.42 -8.77 12.37
C ALA A 191 -0.31 -7.86 11.79
N LEU A 192 -0.64 -6.69 11.23
CA LEU A 192 0.36 -5.70 10.81
C LEU A 192 1.28 -5.24 11.94
N LYS A 193 0.84 -5.33 13.20
CA LYS A 193 1.68 -4.99 14.36
C LYS A 193 2.81 -5.99 14.59
N ASP A 194 2.66 -7.22 14.12
CA ASP A 194 3.65 -8.29 14.32
C ASP A 194 4.80 -8.18 13.31
N THR A 195 4.64 -7.36 12.25
CA THR A 195 5.63 -7.15 11.20
C THR A 195 6.98 -6.67 11.70
N TYR A 196 7.01 -5.84 12.75
CA TYR A 196 8.27 -5.39 13.32
C TYR A 196 9.04 -6.53 13.99
N ASN A 197 8.36 -7.42 14.71
CA ASN A 197 9.01 -8.57 15.34
C ASN A 197 9.48 -9.60 14.29
N LEU A 198 8.73 -9.75 13.20
CA LEU A 198 9.05 -10.71 12.14
C LEU A 198 10.15 -10.21 11.19
N TYR A 199 10.13 -8.91 10.83
CA TYR A 199 10.95 -8.36 9.75
C TYR A 199 11.82 -7.17 10.15
N GLY A 200 11.65 -6.62 11.36
CA GLY A 200 12.41 -5.47 11.85
C GLY A 200 11.94 -4.10 11.35
N TYR A 201 10.79 -4.02 10.67
CA TYR A 201 10.20 -2.77 10.20
C TYR A 201 8.68 -2.88 10.03
N PHE A 202 7.99 -1.75 10.09
CA PHE A 202 6.54 -1.68 9.86
C PHE A 202 6.20 -1.31 8.41
N SER A 203 5.01 -1.72 7.96
CA SER A 203 4.43 -1.20 6.72
C SER A 203 4.10 0.29 6.83
N LYS A 204 4.36 1.05 5.75
CA LYS A 204 4.21 2.52 5.69
C LYS A 204 3.14 2.98 4.71
N ILE A 205 2.66 2.08 3.88
CA ILE A 205 1.51 2.28 3.00
C ILE A 205 0.55 1.13 3.30
N LEU A 206 -0.70 1.40 3.65
CA LEU A 206 -1.68 0.36 3.95
C LEU A 206 -2.78 0.35 2.89
N ILE A 207 -3.07 -0.83 2.34
CA ILE A 207 -4.14 -1.04 1.37
C ILE A 207 -4.98 -2.25 1.75
N ALA A 208 -6.30 -2.11 1.56
CA ALA A 208 -7.25 -3.22 1.64
C ALA A 208 -8.15 -3.16 0.39
N PRO A 209 -7.65 -3.58 -0.78
CA PRO A 209 -8.33 -3.38 -2.06
C PRO A 209 -9.73 -4.02 -2.05
N ALA A 210 -10.71 -3.33 -2.62
CA ALA A 210 -12.16 -3.63 -2.58
C ALA A 210 -12.81 -3.62 -1.18
N TYR A 211 -12.12 -4.06 -0.12
CA TYR A 211 -12.65 -4.08 1.25
C TYR A 211 -12.67 -2.71 1.93
N CYS A 212 -11.73 -1.81 1.59
CA CYS A 212 -11.67 -0.45 2.12
C CYS A 212 -12.86 0.43 1.71
N THR A 213 -13.70 -0.04 0.76
CA THR A 213 -14.97 0.60 0.37
C THR A 213 -16.03 0.49 1.48
N GLN A 214 -15.88 -0.50 2.39
CA GLN A 214 -16.73 -0.67 3.55
C GLN A 214 -16.28 0.28 4.66
N ASN A 215 -17.21 1.08 5.20
CA ASN A 215 -16.89 2.11 6.19
C ASN A 215 -16.22 1.55 7.46
N SER A 216 -16.63 0.36 7.92
CA SER A 216 -16.02 -0.32 9.06
C SER A 216 -14.54 -0.64 8.85
N VAL A 217 -14.18 -1.14 7.66
CA VAL A 217 -12.79 -1.43 7.29
C VAL A 217 -12.00 -0.14 7.10
N ALA A 218 -12.58 0.88 6.47
CA ALA A 218 -11.95 2.19 6.26
C ALA A 218 -11.52 2.85 7.58
N VAL A 219 -12.42 2.89 8.58
CA VAL A 219 -12.15 3.47 9.91
C VAL A 219 -11.05 2.71 10.64
N GLU A 220 -11.06 1.37 10.59
CA GLU A 220 -10.02 0.57 11.23
C GLU A 220 -8.67 0.65 10.51
N LEU A 221 -8.67 0.80 9.17
CA LEU A 221 -7.47 1.04 8.38
C LEU A 221 -6.82 2.37 8.74
N GLU A 222 -7.63 3.42 8.93
CA GLU A 222 -7.18 4.69 9.47
C GLU A 222 -6.56 4.54 10.86
N ALA A 223 -7.24 3.87 11.79
CA ALA A 223 -6.76 3.66 13.15
C ALA A 223 -5.41 2.88 13.16
N MET A 224 -5.26 1.89 12.28
CA MET A 224 -4.01 1.17 12.12
C MET A 224 -2.91 2.05 11.53
N ALA A 225 -3.23 2.89 10.54
CA ALA A 225 -2.27 3.83 9.95
C ALA A 225 -1.71 4.82 10.99
N VAL A 226 -2.55 5.30 11.92
CA VAL A 226 -2.11 6.13 13.05
C VAL A 226 -1.11 5.38 13.93
N GLN A 227 -1.40 4.12 14.27
CA GLN A 227 -0.57 3.32 15.17
C GLN A 227 0.80 2.97 14.58
N LEU A 228 0.87 2.70 13.28
CA LEU A 228 2.11 2.29 12.58
C LEU A 228 2.91 3.48 12.03
N GLY A 229 2.35 4.69 12.07
CA GLY A 229 2.93 5.84 11.35
C GLY A 229 2.93 5.63 9.84
N ALA A 230 1.84 5.08 9.31
CA ALA A 230 1.66 4.77 7.90
C ALA A 230 0.59 5.69 7.26
N ILE A 231 0.42 5.60 5.95
CA ILE A 231 -0.70 6.22 5.22
C ILE A 231 -1.58 5.11 4.64
N ALA A 232 -2.87 5.15 4.93
CA ALA A 232 -3.89 4.27 4.39
C ALA A 232 -4.46 4.84 3.08
N TYR A 233 -4.53 4.02 2.03
CA TYR A 233 -5.20 4.40 0.78
C TYR A 233 -6.58 3.74 0.76
N ILE A 234 -7.61 4.57 0.58
CA ILE A 234 -9.02 4.18 0.69
C ILE A 234 -9.71 4.51 -0.63
N ASP A 235 -10.29 3.50 -1.27
CA ASP A 235 -11.00 3.67 -2.54
C ASP A 235 -12.47 3.99 -2.33
N ALA A 236 -13.05 4.76 -3.26
CA ALA A 236 -14.50 4.86 -3.38
C ALA A 236 -15.10 3.51 -3.84
N PRO A 237 -16.38 3.21 -3.58
CA PRO A 237 -17.04 2.03 -4.14
C PRO A 237 -17.09 2.06 -5.68
N ILE A 238 -17.11 0.88 -6.31
CA ILE A 238 -17.30 0.75 -7.76
C ILE A 238 -18.64 1.39 -8.15
N GLY A 239 -18.68 2.14 -9.25
CA GLY A 239 -19.87 2.80 -9.77
C GLY A 239 -20.13 4.19 -9.18
N THR A 240 -19.32 4.64 -8.22
CA THR A 240 -19.48 5.96 -7.58
C THR A 240 -19.44 7.09 -8.60
N THR A 241 -20.45 7.96 -8.59
CA THR A 241 -20.50 9.16 -9.44
C THR A 241 -19.66 10.29 -8.84
N LEU A 242 -19.28 11.28 -9.67
CA LEU A 242 -18.56 12.47 -9.21
C LEU A 242 -19.29 13.16 -8.05
N ALA A 243 -20.60 13.39 -8.20
CA ALA A 243 -21.41 14.03 -7.17
C ALA A 243 -21.43 13.21 -5.86
N GLN A 244 -21.49 11.88 -5.93
CA GLN A 244 -21.41 11.01 -4.75
C GLN A 244 -20.03 11.04 -4.10
N ALA A 245 -18.95 11.09 -4.88
CA ALA A 245 -17.59 11.21 -4.37
C ALA A 245 -17.40 12.52 -3.58
N LEU A 246 -17.87 13.64 -4.15
CA LEU A 246 -17.83 14.95 -3.50
C LEU A 246 -18.73 14.99 -2.25
N ALA A 247 -19.99 14.55 -2.36
CA ALA A 247 -20.93 14.48 -1.24
C ALA A 247 -20.46 13.53 -0.13
N GLY A 248 -19.66 12.52 -0.48
CA GLY A 248 -19.02 11.56 0.43
C GLY A 248 -18.12 12.22 1.48
N ARG A 249 -17.59 13.42 1.21
CA ARG A 249 -16.84 14.21 2.21
C ARG A 249 -17.73 14.91 3.23
N GLY A 250 -19.03 15.03 2.97
CA GLY A 250 -19.99 15.70 3.83
C GLY A 250 -20.67 14.75 4.83
N PRO A 251 -21.35 15.30 5.86
CA PRO A 251 -22.05 14.51 6.88
C PRO A 251 -23.23 13.70 6.33
N ALA A 252 -23.80 14.12 5.20
CA ALA A 252 -24.85 13.40 4.49
C ALA A 252 -24.30 12.45 3.39
N GLY A 253 -22.98 12.28 3.32
CA GLY A 253 -22.33 11.40 2.37
C GLY A 253 -22.72 9.94 2.58
N THR A 254 -22.92 9.21 1.49
CA THR A 254 -23.35 7.80 1.52
C THR A 254 -22.21 6.81 1.30
N ILE A 255 -20.98 7.31 1.11
CA ILE A 255 -19.77 6.51 0.88
C ILE A 255 -18.76 6.70 2.02
N ASN A 256 -17.74 5.84 2.04
CA ASN A 256 -16.66 5.73 3.02
C ASN A 256 -15.63 6.87 3.02
N PHE A 257 -15.98 8.08 2.56
CA PHE A 257 -15.06 9.22 2.39
C PHE A 257 -15.18 10.29 3.49
N ASN A 258 -16.09 10.10 4.44
CA ASN A 258 -16.29 11.03 5.55
C ASN A 258 -15.22 10.83 6.65
N THR A 259 -14.01 11.29 6.37
CA THR A 259 -12.89 11.33 7.32
C THR A 259 -12.11 12.64 7.17
N SER A 260 -11.42 13.05 8.25
CA SER A 260 -10.54 14.22 8.31
C SER A 260 -9.10 13.85 8.73
N SER A 261 -8.71 12.60 8.45
CA SER A 261 -7.42 12.07 8.85
C SER A 261 -6.24 12.55 8.01
N ASP A 262 -5.14 12.91 8.67
CA ASP A 262 -3.85 13.15 7.99
C ASP A 262 -3.13 11.85 7.59
N ARG A 263 -3.74 10.69 7.91
CA ARG A 263 -3.23 9.35 7.61
C ARG A 263 -3.94 8.66 6.47
N VAL A 264 -4.91 9.32 5.84
CA VAL A 264 -5.73 8.71 4.80
C VAL A 264 -5.55 9.45 3.48
N ARG A 265 -5.40 8.71 2.40
CA ARG A 265 -5.54 9.20 1.03
C ARG A 265 -6.77 8.58 0.40
N LEU A 266 -7.71 9.43 0.00
CA LEU A 266 -8.93 9.01 -0.69
C LEU A 266 -8.63 8.86 -2.18
N CYS A 267 -8.98 7.72 -2.77
CA CYS A 267 -8.65 7.35 -4.15
C CYS A 267 -9.95 7.19 -4.96
N TYR A 268 -10.09 7.94 -6.04
CA TYR A 268 -11.25 7.89 -6.94
C TYR A 268 -10.88 8.34 -8.36
N PRO A 269 -11.31 7.67 -9.44
CA PRO A 269 -12.17 6.50 -9.51
C PRO A 269 -11.37 5.18 -9.60
N HIS A 270 -12.05 4.05 -9.84
CA HIS A 270 -11.34 2.82 -10.24
C HIS A 270 -10.65 3.00 -11.59
N VAL A 271 -9.63 2.20 -11.82
CA VAL A 271 -8.87 2.18 -13.07
C VAL A 271 -9.19 0.92 -13.88
N LYS A 272 -9.00 1.00 -15.19
CA LYS A 272 -9.17 -0.12 -16.10
C LYS A 272 -7.83 -0.75 -16.40
N VAL A 273 -7.76 -2.07 -16.31
CA VAL A 273 -6.58 -2.88 -16.60
C VAL A 273 -6.99 -3.97 -17.58
N TYR A 274 -6.13 -4.26 -18.54
CA TYR A 274 -6.36 -5.32 -19.49
C TYR A 274 -6.01 -6.68 -18.88
N ASP A 275 -6.98 -7.59 -18.84
CA ASP A 275 -6.81 -8.95 -18.34
C ASP A 275 -6.59 -9.90 -19.53
N THR A 276 -5.39 -10.49 -19.60
CA THR A 276 -5.00 -11.43 -20.65
C THR A 276 -5.78 -12.75 -20.60
N ALA A 277 -6.31 -13.14 -19.43
CA ALA A 277 -7.03 -14.40 -19.27
C ALA A 277 -8.45 -14.32 -19.81
N THR A 278 -9.11 -13.17 -19.62
CA THR A 278 -10.47 -12.92 -20.13
C THR A 278 -10.49 -12.18 -21.46
N ASN A 279 -9.33 -11.67 -21.91
CA ASN A 279 -9.18 -10.83 -23.10
C ASN A 279 -10.12 -9.61 -23.07
N ALA A 280 -10.26 -9.00 -21.89
CA ALA A 280 -11.18 -7.90 -21.63
C ALA A 280 -10.59 -6.90 -20.62
N GLU A 281 -11.19 -5.70 -20.53
CA GLU A 281 -10.85 -4.74 -19.47
C GLU A 281 -11.56 -5.10 -18.17
N ARG A 282 -10.81 -5.12 -17.07
CA ARG A 282 -11.30 -5.29 -15.70
C ARG A 282 -11.09 -4.01 -14.90
N LEU A 283 -12.02 -3.72 -13.99
CA LEU A 283 -11.88 -2.62 -13.04
C LEU A 283 -11.02 -3.03 -11.85
N GLU A 284 -10.07 -2.17 -11.48
CA GLU A 284 -9.22 -2.31 -10.32
C GLU A 284 -9.29 -1.09 -9.40
N PRO A 285 -9.22 -1.27 -8.07
CA PRO A 285 -9.13 -0.16 -7.14
C PRO A 285 -7.85 0.66 -7.39
N LEU A 286 -7.96 1.98 -7.31
CA LEU A 286 -6.83 2.88 -7.56
C LEU A 286 -5.77 2.76 -6.47
N SER A 287 -6.13 2.39 -5.24
CA SER A 287 -5.22 2.25 -4.10
C SER A 287 -4.04 1.31 -4.39
N SER A 288 -4.26 0.16 -5.04
CA SER A 288 -3.19 -0.80 -5.37
C SER A 288 -2.14 -0.17 -6.29
N ARG A 289 -2.59 0.47 -7.37
CA ARG A 289 -1.72 1.14 -8.35
C ARG A 289 -1.04 2.37 -7.74
N ALA A 290 -1.77 3.15 -6.95
CA ALA A 290 -1.23 4.31 -6.24
C ALA A 290 -0.18 3.89 -5.19
N ALA A 291 -0.36 2.75 -4.52
CA ALA A 291 0.59 2.22 -3.55
C ALA A 291 1.88 1.75 -4.22
N GLY A 292 1.78 1.01 -5.33
CA GLY A 292 2.95 0.63 -6.14
C GLY A 292 3.71 1.85 -6.66
N LEU A 293 2.98 2.82 -7.23
CA LEU A 293 3.56 4.09 -7.66
C LEU A 293 4.25 4.84 -6.52
N ARG A 294 3.64 4.86 -5.33
CA ARG A 294 4.23 5.50 -4.15
C ARG A 294 5.53 4.83 -3.72
N ALA A 295 5.55 3.49 -3.68
CA ALA A 295 6.75 2.74 -3.35
C ALA A 295 7.88 3.01 -4.35
N ARG A 296 7.57 3.06 -5.65
CA ARG A 296 8.54 3.43 -6.69
C ARG A 296 9.07 4.85 -6.51
N VAL A 297 8.20 5.83 -6.28
CA VAL A 297 8.63 7.23 -6.05
C VAL A 297 9.53 7.36 -4.83
N ASP A 298 9.22 6.64 -3.76
CA ASP A 298 10.07 6.60 -2.55
C ASP A 298 11.47 6.06 -2.84
N LEU A 299 11.59 5.05 -3.70
CA LEU A 299 12.86 4.43 -4.08
C LEU A 299 13.66 5.27 -5.09
N ASP A 300 12.99 5.81 -6.11
CA ASP A 300 13.63 6.53 -7.22
C ASP A 300 13.97 7.98 -6.86
N LYS A 301 13.08 8.66 -6.10
CA LYS A 301 13.16 10.12 -5.83
C LYS A 301 13.24 10.47 -4.35
N GLY A 302 12.92 9.53 -3.46
CA GLY A 302 12.84 9.76 -2.02
C GLY A 302 11.43 10.03 -1.52
N TYR A 303 11.20 9.69 -0.25
CA TYR A 303 9.87 9.79 0.41
C TYR A 303 9.36 11.22 0.61
N TRP A 304 10.22 12.23 0.46
CA TRP A 304 9.86 13.64 0.47
C TRP A 304 9.26 14.12 -0.86
N TRP A 305 9.37 13.33 -1.92
CA TRP A 305 8.75 13.62 -3.21
C TRP A 305 7.25 13.28 -3.21
N SER A 306 6.45 14.05 -3.96
CA SER A 306 5.02 13.75 -4.14
C SER A 306 4.80 12.71 -5.23
N SER A 307 3.95 11.72 -4.97
CA SER A 307 3.50 10.77 -5.99
C SER A 307 2.52 11.38 -7.01
N SER A 308 2.05 12.61 -6.80
CA SER A 308 1.21 13.33 -7.76
C SER A 308 2.01 13.69 -9.02
N ASN A 309 1.33 13.79 -10.16
CA ASN A 309 1.89 14.02 -11.49
C ASN A 309 2.94 12.96 -11.91
N GLN A 310 2.83 11.75 -11.39
CA GLN A 310 3.61 10.60 -11.85
C GLN A 310 2.71 9.68 -12.70
N GLN A 311 3.29 9.05 -13.72
CA GLN A 311 2.56 8.20 -14.64
C GLN A 311 2.10 6.91 -13.96
N LEU A 312 0.85 6.52 -14.20
CA LEU A 312 0.33 5.20 -13.83
C LEU A 312 0.74 4.17 -14.89
N VAL A 313 1.26 3.04 -14.42
CA VAL A 313 1.72 1.91 -15.26
C VAL A 313 0.69 0.78 -15.17
N GLY A 314 0.49 0.06 -16.28
CA GLY A 314 -0.46 -1.07 -16.37
C GLY A 314 -1.93 -0.65 -16.44
N VAL A 315 -2.22 0.65 -16.59
CA VAL A 315 -3.58 1.18 -16.66
C VAL A 315 -3.92 1.56 -18.11
N THR A 316 -5.05 1.06 -18.63
CA THR A 316 -5.56 1.37 -19.98
C THR A 316 -6.55 2.52 -19.98
N GLY A 317 -7.20 2.79 -18.85
CA GLY A 317 -8.18 3.85 -18.73
C GLY A 317 -8.68 4.05 -17.31
N VAL A 318 -9.69 4.90 -17.17
CA VAL A 318 -10.41 5.15 -15.91
C VAL A 318 -11.83 4.62 -16.03
N GLU A 319 -12.41 4.22 -14.89
CA GLU A 319 -13.80 3.76 -14.81
C GLU A 319 -14.77 4.80 -15.40
N ARG A 320 -14.53 6.07 -15.07
CA ARG A 320 -15.33 7.21 -15.51
C ARG A 320 -14.41 8.26 -16.10
N PRO A 321 -14.68 8.75 -17.32
CA PRO A 321 -13.93 9.86 -17.87
C PRO A 321 -14.21 11.11 -17.02
N LEU A 322 -13.15 11.77 -16.57
CA LEU A 322 -13.21 13.02 -15.82
C LEU A 322 -12.58 14.11 -16.69
N SER A 323 -13.21 15.28 -16.73
CA SER A 323 -12.61 16.44 -17.38
C SER A 323 -11.33 16.85 -16.64
N ALA A 324 -10.27 17.06 -17.42
CA ALA A 324 -8.93 17.33 -16.91
C ALA A 324 -8.21 18.33 -17.80
N MET A 325 -8.10 19.56 -17.32
CA MET A 325 -7.29 20.63 -17.92
C MET A 325 -6.49 21.32 -16.81
N ILE A 326 -5.26 21.74 -17.12
CA ILE A 326 -4.36 22.33 -16.12
C ILE A 326 -4.75 23.76 -15.75
N ASP A 327 -5.46 24.43 -16.65
CA ASP A 327 -5.87 25.83 -16.60
C ASP A 327 -7.38 26.01 -16.35
N ASP A 328 -8.13 24.91 -16.16
CA ASP A 328 -9.57 24.94 -15.90
C ASP A 328 -9.90 24.63 -14.42
N PRO A 329 -10.25 25.65 -13.62
CA PRO A 329 -10.70 25.47 -12.24
C PRO A 329 -12.04 24.72 -12.12
N GLN A 330 -12.83 24.63 -13.20
CA GLN A 330 -14.12 23.94 -13.19
C GLN A 330 -14.01 22.48 -13.63
N SER A 331 -12.80 21.99 -13.93
CA SER A 331 -12.59 20.59 -14.28
C SER A 331 -12.96 19.65 -13.13
N ASP A 332 -13.52 18.49 -13.46
CA ASP A 332 -13.94 17.48 -12.49
C ASP A 332 -12.77 17.06 -11.58
N VAL A 333 -11.58 16.95 -12.18
CA VAL A 333 -10.34 16.64 -11.47
C VAL A 333 -10.00 17.73 -10.45
N ASN A 334 -10.19 19.02 -10.76
CA ASN A 334 -9.97 20.09 -9.81
C ASN A 334 -11.01 20.04 -8.67
N MET A 335 -12.29 19.87 -8.99
CA MET A 335 -13.37 19.78 -7.99
C MET A 335 -13.11 18.67 -6.95
N LEU A 336 -12.61 17.50 -7.40
CA LEU A 336 -12.23 16.40 -6.51
C LEU A 336 -11.05 16.77 -5.59
N ASN A 337 -10.02 17.41 -6.15
CA ASN A 337 -8.82 17.81 -5.41
C ASN A 337 -9.10 18.90 -4.37
N GLU A 338 -10.00 19.83 -4.68
CA GLU A 338 -10.50 20.82 -3.72
C GLU A 338 -11.17 20.18 -2.50
N GLN A 339 -11.67 18.96 -2.66
CA GLN A 339 -12.23 18.14 -1.59
C GLN A 339 -11.25 17.06 -1.10
N GLY A 340 -9.95 17.19 -1.33
CA GLY A 340 -8.92 16.28 -0.81
C GLY A 340 -8.99 14.84 -1.34
N ILE A 341 -9.65 14.63 -2.49
CA ILE A 341 -9.76 13.33 -3.16
C ILE A 341 -8.67 13.24 -4.23
N THR A 342 -7.83 12.21 -4.16
CA THR A 342 -6.84 11.90 -5.19
C THR A 342 -7.50 11.17 -6.34
N THR A 343 -7.15 11.58 -7.57
CA THR A 343 -7.76 11.09 -8.80
C THR A 343 -6.73 10.83 -9.89
N VAL A 344 -7.18 10.61 -11.12
CA VAL A 344 -6.34 10.38 -12.30
C VAL A 344 -6.51 11.55 -13.26
N PHE A 345 -5.40 12.22 -13.57
CA PHE A 345 -5.35 13.26 -14.60
C PHE A 345 -5.08 12.62 -15.96
N SER A 346 -5.88 12.98 -16.95
CA SER A 346 -5.76 12.51 -18.32
C SER A 346 -6.15 13.62 -19.29
N SER A 347 -5.16 14.43 -19.69
CA SER A 347 -5.28 15.42 -20.76
C SER A 347 -4.51 14.99 -22.01
N TYR A 348 -4.72 15.69 -23.13
CA TYR A 348 -4.11 15.35 -24.42
C TYR A 348 -2.58 15.26 -24.31
N GLY A 349 -2.02 14.11 -24.70
CA GLY A 349 -0.57 13.86 -24.66
C GLY A 349 0.04 13.65 -23.26
N SER A 350 -0.73 13.80 -22.17
CA SER A 350 -0.20 13.67 -20.80
C SER A 350 -0.07 12.23 -20.30
N GLY A 351 -0.83 11.31 -20.91
CA GLY A 351 -1.03 9.95 -20.40
C GLY A 351 -1.88 9.93 -19.13
N LEU A 352 -2.03 8.74 -18.51
CA LEU A 352 -2.73 8.59 -17.24
C LEU A 352 -1.76 8.88 -16.09
N ARG A 353 -2.07 9.88 -15.27
CA ARG A 353 -1.21 10.30 -14.16
C ARG A 353 -1.98 10.32 -12.85
N LEU A 354 -1.35 9.90 -11.76
CA LEU A 354 -1.92 10.12 -10.43
C LEU A 354 -1.97 11.63 -10.15
N TRP A 355 -3.08 12.13 -9.66
CA TRP A 355 -3.32 13.56 -9.49
C TRP A 355 -3.98 13.88 -8.15
N GLY A 356 -3.26 14.64 -7.33
CA GLY A 356 -3.66 15.02 -5.99
C GLY A 356 -2.64 14.55 -4.97
N ASN A 357 -2.20 15.47 -4.11
CA ASN A 357 -1.15 15.25 -3.10
C ASN A 357 -1.64 15.53 -1.67
N ARG A 358 -2.90 15.95 -1.52
CA ARG A 358 -3.56 16.21 -0.24
C ARG A 358 -4.06 14.91 0.39
N THR A 359 -4.05 14.88 1.71
CA THR A 359 -4.67 13.82 2.52
C THR A 359 -6.14 14.16 2.77
N ALA A 360 -6.88 13.21 3.36
CA ALA A 360 -8.25 13.43 3.79
C ALA A 360 -8.38 14.52 4.87
N ALA A 361 -7.28 14.96 5.50
CA ALA A 361 -7.30 16.05 6.46
C ALA A 361 -7.75 17.38 5.86
N TRP A 362 -7.62 17.56 4.54
CA TRP A 362 -8.21 18.70 3.84
C TRP A 362 -9.74 18.58 3.77
N PRO A 363 -10.52 19.65 4.01
CA PRO A 363 -10.09 21.05 4.23
C PRO A 363 -9.83 21.45 5.69
N THR A 364 -10.08 20.57 6.66
CA THR A 364 -9.97 20.88 8.10
C THR A 364 -8.55 21.26 8.52
N VAL A 365 -7.52 20.65 7.91
CA VAL A 365 -6.11 20.99 8.12
C VAL A 365 -5.59 21.73 6.89
N THR A 366 -5.30 23.02 7.06
CA THR A 366 -4.76 23.88 6.00
C THR A 366 -3.24 24.06 6.07
N LYS A 367 -2.60 23.51 7.11
CA LYS A 367 -1.14 23.55 7.28
C LYS A 367 -0.45 22.47 6.43
N MET A 368 0.87 22.58 6.28
CA MET A 368 1.71 21.68 5.46
C MET A 368 1.51 20.18 5.74
N ARG A 369 1.05 19.81 6.95
CA ARG A 369 0.75 18.42 7.33
C ARG A 369 -0.31 17.75 6.44
N ASN A 370 -1.13 18.52 5.76
CA ASN A 370 -2.11 18.01 4.81
C ASN A 370 -1.47 17.34 3.59
N PHE A 371 -0.26 17.73 3.19
CA PHE A 371 0.43 17.09 2.08
C PHE A 371 1.02 15.76 2.51
N GLU A 372 0.73 14.71 1.75
CA GLU A 372 1.15 13.34 2.09
C GLU A 372 2.68 13.23 2.20
N ASN A 373 3.42 13.83 1.28
CA ASN A 373 4.89 13.78 1.30
C ASN A 373 5.49 14.46 2.55
N VAL A 374 4.87 15.56 3.00
CA VAL A 374 5.27 16.23 4.25
C VAL A 374 5.01 15.34 5.45
N ARG A 375 3.83 14.72 5.51
CA ARG A 375 3.45 13.82 6.61
C ARG A 375 4.37 12.61 6.69
N ARG A 376 4.58 11.92 5.56
CA ARG A 376 5.47 10.75 5.44
C ARG A 376 6.91 11.07 5.80
N THR A 377 7.43 12.21 5.37
CA THR A 377 8.79 12.66 5.72
C THR A 377 8.94 12.81 7.23
N GLY A 378 7.95 13.40 7.89
CA GLY A 378 7.92 13.49 9.35
C GLY A 378 7.93 12.13 10.02
N ASP A 379 7.16 11.15 9.53
CA ASP A 379 7.12 9.81 10.13
C ASP A 379 8.46 9.10 10.03
N VAL A 380 9.09 9.13 8.85
CA VAL A 380 10.39 8.52 8.61
C VAL A 380 11.45 9.15 9.52
N ILE A 381 11.47 10.48 9.67
CA ILE A 381 12.39 11.17 10.57
C ILE A 381 12.15 10.74 12.02
N ASN A 382 10.90 10.83 12.49
CA ASN A 382 10.55 10.54 13.88
C ASN A 382 10.92 9.10 14.24
N GLU A 383 10.65 8.15 13.35
CA GLU A 383 10.94 6.74 13.56
C GLU A 383 12.42 6.41 13.49
N SER A 384 13.15 7.00 12.53
CA SER A 384 14.60 6.82 12.42
C SER A 384 15.31 7.31 13.68
N ILE A 385 14.89 8.46 14.23
CA ILE A 385 15.42 8.98 15.51
C ILE A 385 15.07 8.02 16.66
N ARG A 386 13.82 7.54 16.76
CA ARG A 386 13.42 6.58 17.82
C ARG A 386 14.27 5.31 17.82
N TYR A 387 14.47 4.68 16.67
CA TYR A 387 15.27 3.46 16.60
C TYR A 387 16.76 3.70 16.84
N PHE A 388 17.28 4.84 16.41
CA PHE A 388 18.64 5.25 16.76
C PHE A 388 18.82 5.45 18.26
N SER A 389 17.82 6.02 18.94
CA SER A 389 17.87 6.30 20.38
C SER A 389 17.94 5.05 21.26
N LEU A 390 17.53 3.88 20.75
CA LEU A 390 17.52 2.62 21.52
C LEU A 390 18.90 2.27 22.09
N GLN A 391 19.98 2.56 21.37
CA GLN A 391 21.34 2.27 21.83
C GLN A 391 21.80 3.15 23.00
N PHE A 392 21.11 4.26 23.25
CA PHE A 392 21.42 5.21 24.34
C PHE A 392 20.49 5.04 25.53
N THR A 393 19.45 4.23 25.40
CA THR A 393 18.57 3.85 26.50
C THR A 393 19.41 3.17 27.59
N ASP A 394 19.14 3.53 28.85
CA ASP A 394 19.84 3.04 30.04
C ASP A 394 21.31 3.49 30.21
N MET A 395 21.84 4.33 29.33
CA MET A 395 23.13 4.99 29.57
C MET A 395 23.01 6.05 30.68
N PRO A 396 24.04 6.22 31.53
CA PRO A 396 24.05 7.29 32.53
C PRO A 396 23.87 8.66 31.87
N ILE A 397 22.95 9.47 32.40
CA ILE A 397 22.74 10.83 31.91
C ILE A 397 23.92 11.70 32.37
N ASP A 398 24.80 12.02 31.43
CA ASP A 398 25.87 13.00 31.60
C ASP A 398 25.90 14.00 30.43
N GLN A 399 26.75 15.02 30.52
CA GLN A 399 26.87 16.03 29.48
C GLN A 399 27.33 15.44 28.14
N GLY A 400 28.20 14.41 28.19
CA GLY A 400 28.73 13.75 26.99
C GLY A 400 27.63 13.02 26.21
N LEU A 401 26.70 12.37 26.90
CA LEU A 401 25.53 11.73 26.32
C LEU A 401 24.61 12.75 25.63
N ILE A 402 24.32 13.86 26.31
CA ILE A 402 23.45 14.93 25.77
C ILE A 402 24.07 15.51 24.49
N ASP A 403 25.36 15.86 24.54
CA ASP A 403 26.08 16.43 23.39
C ASP A 403 26.14 15.42 22.23
N SER A 404 26.41 14.14 22.52
CA SER A 404 26.46 13.08 21.52
C SER A 404 25.11 12.84 20.83
N LEU A 405 24.01 12.86 21.59
CA LEU A 405 22.65 12.72 21.06
C LEU A 405 22.29 13.91 20.17
N VAL A 406 22.48 15.14 20.66
CA VAL A 406 22.16 16.35 19.90
C VAL A 406 22.98 16.43 18.62
N GLU A 407 24.28 16.14 18.68
CA GLU A 407 25.16 16.19 17.51
C GLU A 407 24.84 15.10 16.49
N SER A 408 24.53 13.88 16.93
CA SER A 408 24.17 12.78 16.02
C SER A 408 22.84 13.04 15.31
N VAL A 409 21.84 13.59 16.03
CA VAL A 409 20.55 13.99 15.42
C VAL A 409 20.73 15.18 14.47
N ASN A 410 21.58 16.15 14.80
CA ASN A 410 21.94 17.24 13.88
C ASN A 410 22.75 16.75 12.66
N GLY A 411 23.60 15.73 12.82
CA GLY A 411 24.31 15.06 11.73
C GLY A 411 23.35 14.41 10.75
N PHE A 412 22.32 13.72 11.27
CA PHE A 412 21.24 13.19 10.46
C PHE A 412 20.47 14.27 9.70
N GLY A 413 20.12 15.36 10.38
CA GLY A 413 19.47 16.52 9.76
C GLY A 413 20.29 17.12 8.61
N ARG A 414 21.62 17.27 8.79
CA ARG A 414 22.53 17.74 7.73
C ARG A 414 22.56 16.81 6.52
N LYS A 415 22.57 15.49 6.76
CA LYS A 415 22.47 14.50 5.68
C LYS A 415 21.18 14.70 4.88
N LEU A 416 20.03 14.79 5.56
CA LEU A 416 18.73 14.97 4.91
C LEU A 416 18.63 16.29 4.12
N ILE A 417 19.29 17.35 4.58
CA ILE A 417 19.39 18.61 3.83
C ILE A 417 20.25 18.40 2.57
N GLY A 418 21.39 17.70 2.70
CA GLY A 418 22.24 17.34 1.56
C GLY A 418 21.54 16.48 0.51
N ASP A 419 20.66 15.58 0.95
CA ASP A 419 19.82 14.74 0.09
C ASP A 419 18.64 15.52 -0.56
N GLY A 420 18.42 16.78 -0.17
CA GLY A 420 17.30 17.61 -0.62
C GLY A 420 15.95 17.25 0.02
N ALA A 421 15.94 16.38 1.03
CA ALA A 421 14.74 15.96 1.75
C ALA A 421 14.17 17.04 2.67
N LEU A 422 15.04 17.93 3.16
CA LEU A 422 14.70 19.01 4.08
C LEU A 422 15.31 20.34 3.64
N LEU A 423 14.57 21.43 3.88
CA LEU A 423 15.08 22.81 3.74
C LEU A 423 15.88 23.25 4.97
N GLY A 424 15.58 22.67 6.13
CA GLY A 424 16.26 22.99 7.38
C GLY A 424 15.94 21.98 8.48
N PHE A 425 16.89 21.79 9.40
CA PHE A 425 16.79 20.90 10.55
C PHE A 425 17.64 21.44 11.69
N LYS A 426 17.12 21.38 12.93
CA LYS A 426 17.89 21.70 14.14
C LYS A 426 17.34 20.93 15.34
N ALA A 427 18.22 20.18 16.00
CA ALA A 427 18.02 19.59 17.32
C ALA A 427 18.78 20.39 18.38
N TRP A 428 18.20 20.53 19.58
CA TRP A 428 18.82 21.23 20.70
C TRP A 428 18.34 20.67 22.05
N PHE A 429 19.21 20.80 23.04
CA PHE A 429 18.87 20.63 24.45
C PHE A 429 18.46 21.98 25.04
N ASP A 430 17.38 22.02 25.79
CA ASP A 430 16.87 23.21 26.47
C ASP A 430 16.92 22.99 27.99
N PRO A 431 17.85 23.63 28.72
CA PRO A 431 17.95 23.48 30.16
C PRO A 431 16.67 23.88 30.91
N ALA A 432 15.91 24.86 30.40
CA ALA A 432 14.69 25.31 31.06
C ALA A 432 13.56 24.27 31.01
N ARG A 433 13.61 23.37 30.02
CA ARG A 433 12.64 22.26 29.85
C ARG A 433 13.15 20.93 30.39
N ASN A 434 14.33 20.93 31.01
CA ASN A 434 14.94 19.78 31.67
C ASN A 434 15.33 20.17 33.10
N PRO A 435 14.34 20.47 33.97
CA PRO A 435 14.61 20.83 35.36
C PRO A 435 15.24 19.65 36.12
N LYS A 436 15.86 19.95 37.27
CA LYS A 436 16.58 18.98 38.10
C LYS A 436 15.72 17.76 38.45
N GLU A 437 14.44 17.97 38.71
CA GLU A 437 13.50 16.93 39.12
C GLU A 437 13.28 15.89 38.02
N GLU A 438 13.16 16.33 36.76
CA GLU A 438 13.02 15.43 35.60
C GLU A 438 14.31 14.67 35.32
N LEU A 439 15.46 15.35 35.37
CA LEU A 439 16.76 14.70 35.19
C LEU A 439 17.04 13.69 36.31
N ALA A 440 16.65 13.99 37.55
CA ALA A 440 16.75 13.07 38.68
C ALA A 440 15.80 11.86 38.54
N ALA A 441 14.67 12.03 37.86
CA ALA A 441 13.77 10.93 37.48
C ALA A 441 14.27 10.13 36.27
N GLY A 442 15.41 10.50 35.66
CA GLY A 442 15.96 9.84 34.48
C GLY A 442 15.31 10.27 33.16
N HIS A 443 14.55 11.37 33.15
CA HIS A 443 13.89 11.88 31.95
C HIS A 443 14.77 12.93 31.25
N LEU A 444 15.00 12.75 29.95
CA LEU A 444 15.74 13.69 29.10
C LEU A 444 14.89 14.12 27.92
N LEU A 445 14.70 15.43 27.75
CA LEU A 445 13.99 16.03 26.63
C LEU A 445 14.94 16.73 25.68
N ILE A 446 15.04 16.19 24.46
CA ILE A 446 15.70 16.84 23.32
C ILE A 446 14.62 17.31 22.36
N SER A 447 14.67 18.60 22.00
CA SER A 447 13.76 19.19 21.02
C SER A 447 14.40 19.21 19.65
N TYR A 448 13.62 19.02 18.59
CA TYR A 448 14.07 19.25 17.23
C TYR A 448 12.96 19.86 16.37
N LYS A 449 13.39 20.58 15.34
CA LYS A 449 12.52 21.18 14.32
C LYS A 449 13.07 20.85 12.94
N TYR A 450 12.17 20.71 11.97
CA TYR A 450 12.50 20.44 10.59
C TYR A 450 11.52 21.13 9.64
N THR A 451 11.94 21.34 8.40
CA THR A 451 11.09 21.90 7.34
C THR A 451 11.22 21.05 6.09
N VAL A 452 10.12 20.42 5.70
CA VAL A 452 10.02 19.62 4.47
C VAL A 452 9.63 20.56 3.32
N PRO A 453 10.22 20.41 2.11
CA PRO A 453 9.76 21.13 0.94
C PRO A 453 8.29 20.79 0.63
N PRO A 454 7.36 21.78 0.62
CA PRO A 454 6.00 21.53 0.16
C PRO A 454 6.00 21.28 -1.35
N PRO A 455 5.06 20.46 -1.86
CA PRO A 455 4.90 20.28 -3.30
C PRO A 455 4.41 21.58 -3.97
N LEU A 456 4.89 21.85 -5.18
CA LEU A 456 4.40 22.95 -6.02
C LEU A 456 3.00 22.61 -6.57
N GLU A 457 1.97 22.86 -5.77
CA GLU A 457 0.57 22.54 -6.12
C GLU A 457 -0.05 23.56 -7.08
N ARG A 458 0.34 24.85 -6.99
CA ARG A 458 -0.15 25.92 -7.86
C ARG A 458 0.98 26.86 -8.23
N LEU A 459 1.07 27.18 -9.52
CA LEU A 459 1.97 28.19 -10.08
C LEU A 459 1.12 29.25 -10.77
N THR A 460 1.39 30.53 -10.47
CA THR A 460 0.72 31.66 -11.12
C THR A 460 1.79 32.51 -11.80
N TYR A 461 1.64 32.74 -13.10
CA TYR A 461 2.43 33.74 -13.82
C TYR A 461 1.64 35.04 -13.87
N GLU A 462 2.28 36.14 -13.50
CA GLU A 462 1.76 37.49 -13.73
C GLU A 462 2.39 38.01 -15.02
N THR A 463 1.56 38.55 -15.91
CA THR A 463 1.98 39.10 -17.20
C THR A 463 1.58 40.56 -17.27
N GLU A 464 2.47 41.39 -17.81
CA GLU A 464 2.24 42.79 -18.09
C GLU A 464 2.49 43.03 -19.58
N ILE A 465 1.54 43.67 -20.25
CA ILE A 465 1.72 44.12 -21.64
C ILE A 465 2.21 45.57 -21.56
N THR A 466 3.49 45.80 -21.87
CA THR A 466 4.12 47.13 -21.81
C THR A 466 4.39 47.70 -23.21
N ASP A 467 4.35 49.03 -23.32
CA ASP A 467 4.79 49.78 -24.51
C ASP A 467 6.25 50.26 -24.42
N GLU A 468 6.92 49.99 -23.29
CA GLU A 468 8.30 50.38 -22.99
C GLU A 468 9.29 49.95 -24.09
N TYR A 469 9.09 48.76 -24.66
CA TYR A 469 9.97 48.20 -25.69
C TYR A 469 9.72 48.80 -27.07
N LEU A 470 8.61 49.52 -27.29
CA LEU A 470 8.32 50.17 -28.58
C LEU A 470 9.31 51.30 -28.89
N LEU A 471 9.89 51.93 -27.87
CA LEU A 471 10.93 52.96 -28.02
C LEU A 471 12.22 52.43 -28.66
N THR A 472 12.42 51.10 -28.68
CA THR A 472 13.59 50.47 -29.33
C THR A 472 13.41 50.24 -30.83
N LEU A 473 12.19 50.42 -31.35
CA LEU A 473 11.89 50.26 -32.77
C LEU A 473 12.39 51.48 -33.56
N LYS A 474 13.51 51.33 -34.27
CA LYS A 474 13.99 52.31 -35.25
C LYS A 474 13.58 51.87 -36.65
N GLY A 475 12.94 52.77 -37.41
CA GLY A 475 12.75 52.57 -38.85
C GLY A 475 14.10 52.68 -39.55
N GLY A 476 14.48 51.66 -40.34
CA GLY A 476 15.67 51.75 -41.18
C GLY A 476 15.39 52.65 -42.39
N ASN A 477 15.68 53.94 -42.27
CA ASN A 477 15.95 54.90 -43.35
C ASN A 477 16.71 56.09 -42.81
#